data_AF-Q4JT22-F1
#
_entry.id   AF-Q4JT22-F1
#
_cell.length_a   1.000
_cell.length_b   1.000
_cell.length_c   1.000
_cell.angle_alpha   90.00
_cell.angle_beta   90.00
_cell.angle_gamma   90.00
#
_symmetry.space_group_name_H-M   'P 1'
#
loop_
_entity.id
_entity.type
_entity.pdbx_description
1 polymer ?
#
loop_
_entity_poly.entity_id
_entity_poly.type
_entity_poly.pdbx_seq_one_letter_code
_entity_poly.pdbx_strand_id
1 'polypeptide(L)'
;MRTSPLAALSAALLVGFAAFLGIGNLSSQTLPEAKADSVTLNQGHIDAFHVTSSGKGNLKLDLTEDATGSHVAHDPNNVTLEVGAHAYEPRTKDVAEVGVPTYFLPQTQEQDLIWPGWDTQGVAPHYQGVKINFNRVCGPGRVFMWSQAFNGGATPLLSDGVEVKSGNSINQANPSHVHANWGFERPGRYSMQVQATADGAESEVKTYTWVVGKSDQDSNADEPAEGATPCGGEDADAGSGASDSSNSGDNASGGGATGGGSAGAGTGNKAGSAGKSGATGKSSPAGKSTSSSSTASSTGSTGTQGSATCKKGELALRPQIKDDRQQPPKWTSPSALNFGLGSAAKTNLPQSLGPVGAGTAWMIGATQSNGVPWVGVNTMHPDLLANTQGDVTFKLTSFSGPGSMYVFEQGNLGQVVGKEWFKASGGNASGAHVVPRNSHVHPNWVFSKPGTYKVGITQTATTKQGKKISAPATLTFTVGGSGNANSGHFDFGATVTTDGDCASGAEGGSGAAGAGGGAAGGDAGTASGADGSLADTGSTSAMLALAIAGAGLIALGAGVVYMLRTNSLSADSVAALRSMTPPRSPGAKS
;
A
#
# COMPACT_ATOMS: atom_id res chain seq x y z
N MET A 1 -19.81 53.03 58.73
CA MET A 1 -20.50 51.72 58.84
C MET A 1 -20.29 50.96 57.54
N ARG A 2 -19.80 49.72 57.67
CA ARG A 2 -19.92 48.54 56.78
C ARG A 2 -19.61 48.65 55.27
N THR A 3 -18.56 47.89 54.92
CA THR A 3 -18.38 46.95 53.77
C THR A 3 -18.33 47.47 52.33
N SER A 4 -17.17 47.20 51.70
CA SER A 4 -16.76 47.21 50.27
C SER A 4 -17.62 46.27 49.38
N PRO A 5 -17.30 45.98 48.07
CA PRO A 5 -16.18 46.42 47.19
C PRO A 5 -16.55 46.64 45.69
N LEU A 6 -15.60 47.15 44.88
CA LEU A 6 -15.09 46.55 43.61
C LEU A 6 -14.44 47.59 42.66
N ALA A 7 -13.39 47.08 41.99
CA ALA A 7 -12.84 47.47 40.68
C ALA A 7 -11.66 48.46 40.58
N ALA A 8 -10.73 48.02 39.73
CA ALA A 8 -9.77 48.74 38.89
C ALA A 8 -8.54 49.39 39.53
N LEU A 9 -7.34 49.05 39.01
CA LEU A 9 -6.50 50.01 38.25
C LEU A 9 -5.22 49.31 37.75
N SER A 10 -5.00 49.35 36.43
CA SER A 10 -3.66 49.30 35.84
C SER A 10 -3.24 50.75 35.54
N ALA A 11 -2.16 51.19 36.18
CA ALA A 11 -1.46 52.47 35.96
C ALA A 11 -0.69 52.42 34.62
N ALA A 12 -0.74 53.43 33.73
CA ALA A 12 -0.13 54.78 33.80
C ALA A 12 1.42 54.71 33.88
N LEU A 13 2.26 55.51 33.20
CA LEU A 13 2.13 56.68 32.34
C LEU A 13 3.51 56.97 31.69
N LEU A 14 3.48 57.58 30.50
CA LEU A 14 4.39 58.54 29.82
C LEU A 14 5.85 58.86 30.28
N VAL A 15 6.72 58.85 29.24
CA VAL A 15 7.63 59.92 28.72
C VAL A 15 8.99 60.22 29.38
N GLY A 16 10.03 60.20 28.52
CA GLY A 16 11.32 60.87 28.70
C GLY A 16 12.20 60.94 27.44
N PHE A 17 12.03 62.01 26.66
CA PHE A 17 13.03 62.81 25.89
C PHE A 17 14.05 62.20 24.88
N ALA A 18 13.81 62.56 23.61
CA ALA A 18 14.66 63.32 22.67
C ALA A 18 15.98 62.75 22.06
N ALA A 19 15.94 62.71 20.72
CA ALA A 19 16.92 63.28 19.77
C ALA A 19 18.34 62.69 19.71
N PHE A 20 18.55 61.82 18.71
CA PHE A 20 19.72 61.90 17.83
C PHE A 20 19.29 61.62 16.39
N LEU A 21 19.33 62.66 15.55
CA LEU A 21 19.33 62.55 14.10
C LEU A 21 20.65 61.91 13.67
N GLY A 22 20.64 60.60 13.50
CA GLY A 22 21.66 59.85 12.78
C GLY A 22 21.04 59.29 11.51
N ILE A 23 21.41 59.84 10.36
CA ILE A 23 21.09 59.33 9.04
C ILE A 23 21.87 58.02 8.88
N GLY A 24 21.35 56.93 9.45
CA GLY A 24 21.87 55.58 9.29
C GLY A 24 21.08 54.91 8.18
N ASN A 25 21.77 54.44 7.15
CA ASN A 25 21.22 53.59 6.10
C ASN A 25 20.30 52.52 6.72
N LEU A 26 19.01 52.58 6.40
CA LEU A 26 18.13 51.43 6.47
C LEU A 26 18.61 50.47 5.39
N SER A 27 19.67 49.72 5.68
CA SER A 27 19.95 48.49 4.96
C SER A 27 18.70 47.65 5.13
N SER A 28 17.97 47.44 4.04
CA SER A 28 16.98 46.37 3.92
C SER A 28 17.67 45.09 4.36
N GLN A 29 17.44 44.67 5.60
CA GLN A 29 17.80 43.33 6.01
C GLN A 29 16.85 42.44 5.24
N THR A 30 17.32 41.93 4.11
CA THR A 30 16.74 40.78 3.44
C THR A 30 16.63 39.70 4.50
N LEU A 31 15.42 39.43 4.97
CA LEU A 31 15.15 38.20 5.71
C LEU A 31 15.68 37.07 4.83
N PRO A 32 16.48 36.12 5.36
CA PRO A 32 16.90 34.98 4.57
C PRO A 32 15.64 34.31 4.02
N GLU A 33 15.56 34.26 2.70
CA GLU A 33 14.56 33.50 1.97
C GLU A 33 14.62 32.07 2.51
N ALA A 34 13.53 31.60 3.11
CA ALA A 34 13.45 30.24 3.63
C ALA A 34 13.61 29.31 2.43
N LYS A 35 14.80 28.73 2.25
CA LYS A 35 14.99 27.64 1.30
C LYS A 35 14.06 26.52 1.74
N ALA A 36 13.03 26.22 0.95
CA ALA A 36 12.28 25.00 1.11
C ALA A 36 13.28 23.84 0.92
N ASP A 37 13.47 23.03 1.95
CA ASP A 37 14.33 21.86 1.88
C ASP A 37 13.67 20.85 0.92
N SER A 38 14.25 20.70 -0.28
CA SER A 38 13.79 19.70 -1.25
C SER A 38 14.17 18.30 -0.77
N VAL A 39 13.22 17.38 -0.75
CA VAL A 39 13.42 15.99 -0.33
C VAL A 39 13.43 15.08 -1.56
N THR A 40 14.39 14.15 -1.64
CA THR A 40 14.40 13.09 -2.66
C THR A 40 14.12 11.75 -1.98
N LEU A 41 13.11 11.04 -2.47
CA LEU A 41 12.71 9.73 -1.98
C LEU A 41 12.97 8.71 -3.09
N ASN A 42 13.83 7.73 -2.83
CA ASN A 42 14.23 6.70 -3.80
C ASN A 42 13.92 5.27 -3.34
N GLN A 43 13.43 5.11 -2.11
CA GLN A 43 12.99 3.84 -1.55
C GLN A 43 11.95 4.04 -0.45
N GLY A 44 11.27 2.95 -0.07
CA GLY A 44 10.40 2.93 1.09
C GLY A 44 8.93 3.19 0.77
N HIS A 45 8.10 3.10 1.81
CA HIS A 45 6.68 3.31 1.72
C HIS A 45 6.36 4.81 1.54
N ILE A 46 5.50 5.13 0.55
CA ILE A 46 5.09 6.50 0.21
C ILE A 46 3.60 6.52 -0.13
N ASP A 47 2.83 7.37 0.52
CA ASP A 47 1.52 7.78 0.04
C ASP A 47 1.68 9.06 -0.74
N ALA A 48 1.88 8.88 -2.05
CA ALA A 48 2.02 10.00 -2.95
C ALA A 48 0.80 10.90 -2.82
N PHE A 49 -0.40 10.33 -2.80
CA PHE A 49 -1.63 11.11 -2.58
C PHE A 49 -2.19 10.84 -1.18
N HIS A 50 -1.76 11.62 -0.19
CA HIS A 50 -2.34 11.59 1.14
C HIS A 50 -3.42 12.68 1.26
N VAL A 51 -4.68 12.26 1.37
CA VAL A 51 -5.84 13.15 1.42
C VAL A 51 -6.44 13.13 2.83
N THR A 52 -6.52 14.31 3.44
CA THR A 52 -7.11 14.49 4.77
C THR A 52 -8.19 15.56 4.78
N SER A 53 -9.00 15.59 5.84
CA SER A 53 -9.95 16.65 6.08
C SER A 53 -9.93 17.10 7.55
N SER A 54 -9.99 18.42 7.76
CA SER A 54 -10.17 19.04 9.09
C SER A 54 -11.62 19.47 9.35
N GLY A 55 -12.54 19.11 8.45
CA GLY A 55 -13.95 19.49 8.49
C GLY A 55 -14.57 19.53 7.10
N LYS A 56 -15.90 19.52 7.02
CA LYS A 56 -16.61 19.71 5.73
C LYS A 56 -16.18 21.02 5.07
N GLY A 57 -15.92 20.96 3.76
CA GLY A 57 -15.33 22.04 2.96
C GLY A 57 -13.79 22.11 2.99
N ASN A 58 -13.12 21.46 3.94
CA ASN A 58 -11.67 21.56 4.12
C ASN A 58 -11.01 20.22 3.72
N LEU A 59 -10.54 20.13 2.48
CA LEU A 59 -9.72 19.02 2.00
C LEU A 59 -8.27 19.45 1.85
N LYS A 60 -7.35 18.56 2.22
CA LYS A 60 -5.92 18.78 2.03
C LYS A 60 -5.32 17.59 1.28
N LEU A 61 -4.46 17.89 0.32
CA LEU A 61 -3.65 16.92 -0.42
C LEU A 61 -2.18 17.17 -0.11
N ASP A 62 -1.51 16.16 0.43
CA ASP A 62 -0.09 16.14 0.72
C ASP A 62 0.55 14.82 0.23
N LEU A 63 1.83 14.64 0.55
CA LEU A 63 2.53 13.36 0.49
C LEU A 63 2.96 12.95 1.90
N THR A 64 2.82 11.68 2.25
CA THR A 64 3.39 11.11 3.48
C THR A 64 4.32 9.94 3.16
N GLU A 65 5.37 9.78 3.95
CA GLU A 65 6.36 8.72 3.74
C GLU A 65 6.90 8.15 5.05
N ASP A 66 7.36 6.90 4.97
CA ASP A 66 7.93 6.12 6.07
C ASP A 66 9.45 5.84 5.89
N ALA A 67 10.08 6.46 4.88
CA ALA A 67 11.48 6.27 4.51
C ALA A 67 12.46 7.05 5.40
N THR A 68 12.12 8.28 5.80
CA THR A 68 12.98 9.14 6.64
C THR A 68 12.59 9.13 8.12
N GLY A 69 11.38 8.67 8.42
CA GLY A 69 10.77 8.61 9.75
C GLY A 69 9.42 7.91 9.65
N SER A 70 8.59 7.96 10.67
CA SER A 70 7.22 7.44 10.54
C SER A 70 6.25 8.57 10.17
N HIS A 71 5.53 8.42 9.06
CA HIS A 71 4.47 9.30 8.56
C HIS A 71 4.93 10.75 8.42
N VAL A 72 6.13 10.94 7.90
CA VAL A 72 6.67 12.27 7.67
C VAL A 72 5.89 12.89 6.51
N ALA A 73 5.18 13.97 6.79
CA ALA A 73 4.40 14.69 5.80
C ALA A 73 5.26 15.73 5.08
N HIS A 74 5.11 15.81 3.76
CA HIS A 74 5.80 16.76 2.89
C HIS A 74 4.79 17.49 2.01
N ASP A 75 5.09 18.74 1.66
CA ASP A 75 4.43 19.38 0.52
C ASP A 75 4.97 18.72 -0.77
N PRO A 76 4.10 18.10 -1.60
CA PRO A 76 4.54 17.42 -2.82
C PRO A 76 5.38 18.28 -3.78
N ASN A 77 5.15 19.60 -3.79
CA ASN A 77 5.90 20.52 -4.65
C ASN A 77 7.41 20.51 -4.36
N ASN A 78 7.80 20.09 -3.14
CA ASN A 78 9.19 20.05 -2.68
C ASN A 78 9.76 18.63 -2.65
N VAL A 79 9.05 17.63 -3.20
CA VAL A 79 9.48 16.22 -3.21
C VAL A 79 9.83 15.77 -4.62
N THR A 80 10.96 15.07 -4.75
CA THR A 80 11.32 14.30 -5.94
C THR A 80 11.19 12.82 -5.64
N LEU A 81 10.32 12.14 -6.40
CA LEU A 81 10.14 10.69 -6.36
C LEU A 81 11.09 10.06 -7.40
N GLU A 82 12.16 9.44 -6.94
CA GLU A 82 13.17 8.83 -7.80
C GLU A 82 12.84 7.36 -8.07
N VAL A 83 12.79 7.00 -9.35
CA VAL A 83 12.63 5.62 -9.84
C VAL A 83 13.96 5.18 -10.43
N GLY A 84 14.68 4.29 -9.75
CA GLY A 84 15.99 3.84 -10.18
C GLY A 84 15.97 3.05 -11.50
N ALA A 85 17.11 3.05 -12.21
CA ALA A 85 17.27 2.32 -13.47
C ALA A 85 17.01 0.81 -13.37
N HIS A 86 17.27 0.23 -12.19
CA HIS A 86 17.01 -1.18 -11.87
C HIS A 86 15.52 -1.53 -11.80
N ALA A 87 14.61 -0.53 -11.79
CA ALA A 87 13.17 -0.75 -11.89
C ALA A 87 12.74 -1.19 -13.30
N TYR A 88 13.61 -1.13 -14.31
CA TYR A 88 13.25 -1.51 -15.67
C TYR A 88 12.85 -2.98 -15.79
N GLU A 89 11.61 -3.22 -16.22
CA GLU A 89 10.98 -4.53 -16.30
C GLU A 89 10.46 -4.81 -17.71
N PRO A 90 11.16 -5.61 -18.53
CA PRO A 90 10.73 -5.96 -19.88
C PRO A 90 9.41 -6.72 -19.96
N ARG A 91 8.99 -7.42 -18.89
CA ARG A 91 7.78 -8.25 -18.87
C ARG A 91 6.49 -7.44 -18.80
N THR A 92 6.54 -6.14 -18.47
CA THR A 92 5.32 -5.30 -18.48
C THR A 92 4.69 -5.18 -19.87
N LYS A 93 5.45 -5.48 -20.94
CA LYS A 93 4.90 -5.60 -22.30
C LYS A 93 3.82 -6.67 -22.45
N ASP A 94 3.83 -7.68 -21.58
CA ASP A 94 2.88 -8.79 -21.59
C ASP A 94 1.64 -8.49 -20.72
N VAL A 95 1.59 -7.32 -20.07
CA VAL A 95 0.44 -6.84 -19.31
C VAL A 95 -0.56 -6.20 -20.25
N ALA A 96 -1.81 -6.67 -20.18
CA ALA A 96 -2.91 -6.13 -20.98
C ALA A 96 -3.03 -4.60 -20.76
N GLU A 97 -3.28 -3.87 -21.86
CA GLU A 97 -3.39 -2.40 -21.92
C GLU A 97 -2.08 -1.61 -21.65
N VAL A 98 -1.08 -2.18 -20.98
CA VAL A 98 0.27 -1.58 -20.87
C VAL A 98 1.03 -1.79 -22.18
N GLY A 99 1.23 -3.03 -22.60
CA GLY A 99 1.74 -3.39 -23.93
C GLY A 99 3.18 -2.97 -24.25
N VAL A 100 3.92 -2.36 -23.33
CA VAL A 100 5.33 -1.93 -23.49
C VAL A 100 6.17 -2.25 -22.24
N PRO A 101 7.49 -2.44 -22.37
CA PRO A 101 8.42 -2.41 -21.24
C PRO A 101 8.34 -1.09 -20.47
N THR A 102 8.53 -1.14 -19.15
CA THR A 102 8.44 0.05 -18.29
C THR A 102 9.43 -0.01 -17.14
N TYR A 103 9.78 1.14 -16.57
CA TYR A 103 10.33 1.27 -15.22
C TYR A 103 9.19 1.03 -14.23
N PHE A 104 9.18 -0.15 -13.62
CA PHE A 104 8.05 -0.74 -12.92
C PHE A 104 8.21 -0.65 -11.40
N LEU A 105 7.21 -0.08 -10.75
CA LEU A 105 7.07 -0.09 -9.29
C LEU A 105 5.93 -1.06 -8.95
N PRO A 106 6.22 -2.19 -8.29
CA PRO A 106 5.19 -3.17 -7.95
C PRO A 106 4.25 -2.66 -6.84
N GLN A 107 2.99 -3.10 -6.89
CA GLN A 107 2.04 -2.88 -5.79
C GLN A 107 2.46 -3.59 -4.49
N THR A 108 3.31 -4.61 -4.60
CA THR A 108 3.95 -5.28 -3.45
C THR A 108 5.25 -4.54 -3.15
N GLN A 109 5.51 -4.25 -1.88
CA GLN A 109 6.71 -3.51 -1.50
C GLN A 109 7.99 -4.29 -1.85
N GLU A 110 8.90 -3.63 -2.56
CA GLU A 110 10.28 -4.07 -2.81
C GLU A 110 11.23 -3.12 -2.07
N GLN A 111 12.23 -3.66 -1.38
CA GLN A 111 13.04 -2.86 -0.44
C GLN A 111 13.86 -1.76 -1.11
N ASP A 112 14.31 -1.99 -2.35
CA ASP A 112 15.20 -1.08 -3.09
C ASP A 112 14.43 -0.15 -4.05
N LEU A 113 13.11 -0.01 -3.87
CA LEU A 113 12.25 0.84 -4.69
C LEU A 113 11.35 1.72 -3.81
N ILE A 114 10.99 2.90 -4.32
CA ILE A 114 9.86 3.62 -3.76
C ILE A 114 8.60 2.80 -3.95
N TRP A 115 7.70 2.88 -2.99
CA TRP A 115 6.45 2.14 -2.99
C TRP A 115 5.28 3.10 -2.87
N PRO A 116 4.89 3.74 -4.00
CA PRO A 116 3.90 4.81 -4.01
C PRO A 116 2.46 4.29 -3.98
N GLY A 117 1.61 5.02 -3.27
CA GLY A 117 0.19 4.76 -3.12
C GLY A 117 -0.62 6.01 -2.80
N TRP A 118 -1.81 5.81 -2.23
CA TRP A 118 -2.63 6.88 -1.67
C TRP A 118 -3.30 6.45 -0.36
N ASP A 119 -3.43 7.41 0.54
CA ASP A 119 -4.17 7.28 1.79
C ASP A 119 -5.31 8.32 1.77
N THR A 120 -6.54 7.85 1.98
CA THR A 120 -7.72 8.70 2.12
C THR A 120 -8.43 8.48 3.46
N GLN A 121 -7.85 7.72 4.39
CA GLN A 121 -8.42 7.41 5.69
C GLN A 121 -8.66 8.70 6.50
N GLY A 122 -7.77 9.69 6.37
CA GLY A 122 -7.87 10.97 7.05
C GLY A 122 -9.01 11.89 6.61
N VAL A 123 -9.84 11.51 5.62
CA VAL A 123 -11.04 12.27 5.24
C VAL A 123 -12.28 11.93 6.08
N ALA A 124 -12.23 10.81 6.80
CA ALA A 124 -13.31 10.39 7.69
C ALA A 124 -13.34 11.25 8.96
N PRO A 125 -14.54 11.55 9.51
CA PRO A 125 -15.87 11.10 9.09
C PRO A 125 -16.50 12.03 8.05
N HIS A 126 -15.79 13.10 7.65
CA HIS A 126 -16.38 14.21 6.90
C HIS A 126 -16.79 13.81 5.49
N TYR A 127 -16.05 12.88 4.89
CA TYR A 127 -16.33 12.33 3.57
C TYR A 127 -16.25 10.81 3.57
N GLN A 128 -17.07 10.22 2.70
CA GLN A 128 -17.07 8.78 2.46
C GLN A 128 -16.31 8.40 1.21
N GLY A 129 -16.19 9.29 0.22
CA GLY A 129 -15.44 9.01 -0.99
C GLY A 129 -14.65 10.22 -1.45
N VAL A 130 -13.53 9.96 -2.12
CA VAL A 130 -12.61 10.97 -2.64
C VAL A 130 -12.29 10.61 -4.08
N LYS A 131 -12.24 11.62 -4.95
CA LYS A 131 -11.59 11.51 -6.26
C LYS A 131 -10.25 12.22 -6.24
N ILE A 132 -9.22 11.53 -6.72
CA ILE A 132 -7.89 12.11 -6.93
C ILE A 132 -7.75 12.35 -8.43
N ASN A 133 -7.79 13.62 -8.83
CA ASN A 133 -7.84 14.04 -10.22
C ASN A 133 -6.44 14.41 -10.71
N PHE A 134 -6.04 13.87 -11.85
CA PHE A 134 -4.81 14.23 -12.55
C PHE A 134 -5.12 15.37 -13.52
N ASN A 135 -5.03 16.61 -13.06
CA ASN A 135 -5.35 17.78 -13.86
C ASN A 135 -4.37 17.94 -15.03
N ARG A 136 -3.11 17.58 -14.82
CA ARG A 136 -2.07 17.60 -15.85
C ARG A 136 -1.05 16.49 -15.64
N VAL A 137 -0.69 15.78 -16.70
CA VAL A 137 0.37 14.77 -16.72
C VAL A 137 1.27 15.03 -17.92
N CYS A 138 2.57 15.18 -17.66
CA CYS A 138 3.56 15.33 -18.72
C CYS A 138 4.85 14.57 -18.39
N GLY A 139 5.61 14.24 -19.44
CA GLY A 139 6.89 13.58 -19.34
C GLY A 139 7.35 13.00 -20.69
N PRO A 140 8.51 12.31 -20.71
CA PRO A 140 9.08 11.73 -21.92
C PRO A 140 8.37 10.44 -22.37
N GLY A 141 7.52 9.84 -21.53
CA GLY A 141 6.82 8.59 -21.83
C GLY A 141 5.37 8.62 -21.36
N ARG A 142 4.62 7.55 -21.65
CA ARG A 142 3.34 7.30 -20.98
C ARG A 142 3.58 6.76 -19.57
N VAL A 143 2.60 6.97 -18.69
CA VAL A 143 2.59 6.45 -17.33
C VAL A 143 1.39 5.52 -17.18
N PHE A 144 1.59 4.39 -16.53
CA PHE A 144 0.57 3.37 -16.32
C PHE A 144 0.37 3.13 -14.83
N MET A 145 -0.88 2.89 -14.43
CA MET A 145 -1.27 2.54 -13.07
C MET A 145 -2.39 1.50 -13.08
N TRP A 146 -2.17 0.36 -12.41
CA TRP A 146 -3.15 -0.72 -12.32
C TRP A 146 -2.99 -1.51 -11.03
N SER A 147 -4.00 -2.30 -10.67
CA SER A 147 -3.86 -3.35 -9.66
C SER A 147 -3.82 -4.72 -10.32
N GLN A 148 -3.19 -5.69 -9.69
CA GLN A 148 -3.15 -7.07 -10.14
C GLN A 148 -4.21 -7.88 -9.39
N ALA A 149 -5.17 -8.40 -10.15
CA ALA A 149 -6.14 -9.35 -9.63
C ALA A 149 -5.47 -10.71 -9.37
N PHE A 150 -6.13 -11.53 -8.55
CA PHE A 150 -5.63 -12.83 -8.15
C PHE A 150 -5.43 -13.83 -9.31
N ASN A 151 -6.07 -13.60 -10.46
CA ASN A 151 -5.85 -14.39 -11.68
C ASN A 151 -4.65 -13.91 -12.50
N GLY A 152 -3.88 -12.93 -12.01
CA GLY A 152 -2.77 -12.28 -12.71
C GLY A 152 -3.20 -11.19 -13.70
N GLY A 153 -4.51 -10.91 -13.83
CA GLY A 153 -5.02 -9.88 -14.73
C GLY A 153 -4.80 -8.46 -14.18
N ALA A 154 -4.46 -7.53 -15.07
CA ALA A 154 -4.46 -6.11 -14.74
C ALA A 154 -5.89 -5.61 -14.57
N THR A 155 -6.11 -4.81 -13.53
CA THR A 155 -7.38 -4.17 -13.22
C THR A 155 -7.16 -2.65 -13.21
N PRO A 156 -7.86 -1.90 -14.08
CA PRO A 156 -7.84 -0.44 -14.09
C PRO A 156 -8.15 0.16 -12.72
N LEU A 157 -7.39 1.19 -12.34
CA LEU A 157 -7.63 1.99 -11.12
C LEU A 157 -8.08 3.42 -11.44
N LEU A 158 -8.06 3.78 -12.73
CA LEU A 158 -8.47 5.09 -13.24
C LEU A 158 -9.87 5.00 -13.84
N SER A 159 -10.47 6.16 -14.06
CA SER A 159 -11.76 6.30 -14.74
C SER A 159 -11.77 5.80 -16.18
N ASP A 160 -10.62 5.75 -16.86
CA ASP A 160 -10.50 5.38 -18.27
C ASP A 160 -9.23 4.54 -18.54
N GLY A 161 -9.26 3.28 -18.10
CA GLY A 161 -8.20 2.29 -18.36
C GLY A 161 -7.02 2.34 -17.39
N VAL A 162 -5.85 1.87 -17.83
CA VAL A 162 -4.63 1.79 -17.00
C VAL A 162 -3.66 2.95 -17.23
N GLU A 163 -3.81 3.75 -18.28
CA GLU A 163 -2.87 4.85 -18.59
C GLU A 163 -3.23 6.12 -17.81
N VAL A 164 -2.27 6.70 -17.09
CA VAL A 164 -2.42 7.95 -16.35
C VAL A 164 -2.30 9.13 -17.31
N LYS A 165 -3.40 9.84 -17.56
CA LYS A 165 -3.48 11.00 -18.47
C LYS A 165 -4.08 12.22 -17.77
N SER A 166 -3.81 13.40 -18.33
CA SER A 166 -4.53 14.62 -17.95
C SER A 166 -6.04 14.43 -18.11
N GLY A 167 -6.81 14.75 -17.07
CA GLY A 167 -8.26 14.55 -16.99
C GLY A 167 -8.67 13.22 -16.34
N ASN A 168 -7.76 12.27 -16.16
CA ASN A 168 -8.08 11.01 -15.47
C ASN A 168 -8.24 11.23 -13.96
N SER A 169 -8.91 10.29 -13.31
CA SER A 169 -9.07 10.30 -11.85
C SER A 169 -9.07 8.89 -11.26
N ILE A 170 -8.52 8.77 -10.06
CA ILE A 170 -8.78 7.64 -9.15
C ILE A 170 -10.08 7.92 -8.42
N ASN A 171 -10.98 6.94 -8.36
CA ASN A 171 -12.21 7.04 -7.57
C ASN A 171 -12.15 6.14 -6.35
N GLN A 172 -11.86 6.71 -5.18
CA GLN A 172 -11.79 6.01 -3.92
C GLN A 172 -13.14 6.11 -3.20
N ALA A 173 -13.97 5.08 -3.34
CA ALA A 173 -15.37 5.12 -2.90
C ALA A 173 -15.58 5.07 -1.37
N ASN A 174 -14.57 4.63 -0.63
CA ASN A 174 -14.55 4.53 0.84
C ASN A 174 -13.16 4.97 1.35
N PRO A 175 -13.02 5.58 2.53
CA PRO A 175 -11.71 5.91 3.08
C PRO A 175 -10.84 4.65 3.16
N SER A 176 -9.70 4.68 2.50
CA SER A 176 -8.84 3.51 2.32
C SER A 176 -7.40 3.93 2.12
N HIS A 177 -6.54 2.96 2.37
CA HIS A 177 -5.15 2.96 2.01
C HIS A 177 -4.91 2.06 0.81
N VAL A 178 -4.18 2.52 -0.21
CA VAL A 178 -3.98 1.78 -1.46
C VAL A 178 -2.59 1.93 -2.04
N HIS A 179 -1.96 0.80 -2.41
CA HIS A 179 -0.82 0.77 -3.33
C HIS A 179 -1.20 0.14 -4.66
N ALA A 180 -0.53 0.58 -5.72
CA ALA A 180 -0.79 0.16 -7.08
C ALA A 180 0.52 -0.20 -7.79
N ASN A 181 0.40 -0.93 -8.89
CA ASN A 181 1.50 -1.06 -9.83
C ASN A 181 1.62 0.24 -10.61
N TRP A 182 2.83 0.76 -10.76
CA TRP A 182 3.15 1.88 -11.63
C TRP A 182 4.13 1.44 -12.70
N GLY A 183 3.99 1.98 -13.91
CA GLY A 183 4.93 1.77 -15.00
C GLY A 183 5.20 3.08 -15.73
N PHE A 184 6.47 3.48 -15.79
CA PHE A 184 6.90 4.63 -16.61
C PHE A 184 7.55 4.09 -17.90
N GLU A 185 7.08 4.54 -19.06
CA GLU A 185 7.55 3.99 -20.34
C GLU A 185 8.96 4.45 -20.73
N ARG A 186 9.39 5.62 -20.25
CA ARG A 186 10.69 6.22 -20.57
C ARG A 186 11.41 6.76 -19.35
N PRO A 187 12.75 6.80 -19.35
CA PRO A 187 13.49 7.53 -18.34
C PRO A 187 13.34 9.05 -18.56
N GLY A 188 13.58 9.82 -17.50
CA GLY A 188 13.51 11.27 -17.48
C GLY A 188 12.50 11.80 -16.46
N ARG A 189 12.22 13.11 -16.54
CA ARG A 189 11.39 13.82 -15.57
C ARG A 189 9.93 13.83 -16.00
N TYR A 190 9.05 13.43 -15.09
CA TYR A 190 7.60 13.54 -15.22
C TYR A 190 7.06 14.55 -14.20
N SER A 191 6.01 15.26 -14.57
CA SER A 191 5.29 16.17 -13.69
C SER A 191 3.79 15.87 -13.74
N MET A 192 3.17 15.76 -12.57
CA MET A 192 1.74 15.53 -12.42
C MET A 192 1.13 16.60 -11.52
N GLN A 193 0.21 17.41 -12.04
CA GLN A 193 -0.61 18.31 -11.23
C GLN A 193 -1.87 17.56 -10.79
N VAL A 194 -2.04 17.42 -9.47
CA VAL A 194 -3.07 16.57 -8.87
C VAL A 194 -3.92 17.36 -7.89
N GLN A 195 -5.22 17.05 -7.86
CA GLN A 195 -6.20 17.68 -6.96
C GLN A 195 -7.16 16.64 -6.38
N ALA A 196 -7.40 16.67 -5.08
CA ALA A 196 -8.41 15.84 -4.43
C ALA A 196 -9.77 16.57 -4.38
N THR A 197 -10.86 15.83 -4.59
CA THR A 197 -12.22 16.35 -4.50
C THR A 197 -13.14 15.38 -3.77
N ALA A 198 -14.05 15.89 -2.94
CA ALA A 198 -15.06 15.10 -2.24
C ALA A 198 -16.30 15.95 -1.96
N ASP A 199 -17.49 15.50 -2.41
CA ASP A 199 -18.79 16.14 -2.17
C ASP A 199 -18.81 17.69 -2.36
N GLY A 200 -18.14 18.17 -3.41
CA GLY A 200 -18.06 19.60 -3.75
C GLY A 200 -16.97 20.39 -3.03
N ALA A 201 -16.23 19.77 -2.11
CA ALA A 201 -14.98 20.32 -1.60
C ALA A 201 -13.81 19.95 -2.51
N GLU A 202 -12.80 20.82 -2.54
CA GLU A 202 -11.59 20.66 -3.33
C GLU A 202 -10.35 20.97 -2.48
N SER A 203 -9.26 20.24 -2.72
CA SER A 203 -7.93 20.61 -2.21
C SER A 203 -7.28 21.66 -3.11
N GLU A 204 -6.16 22.22 -2.65
CA GLU A 204 -5.18 22.85 -3.54
C GLU A 204 -4.70 21.85 -4.60
N VAL A 205 -4.29 22.37 -5.76
CA VAL A 205 -3.56 21.61 -6.77
C VAL A 205 -2.10 21.49 -6.31
N LYS A 206 -1.56 20.28 -6.29
CA LYS A 206 -0.16 20.01 -5.94
C LYS A 206 0.58 19.39 -7.11
N THR A 207 1.86 19.73 -7.27
CA THR A 207 2.74 19.18 -8.31
C THR A 207 3.57 18.05 -7.74
N TYR A 208 3.50 16.89 -8.39
CA TYR A 208 4.28 15.71 -8.08
C TYR A 208 5.37 15.52 -9.14
N THR A 209 6.63 15.59 -8.72
CA THR A 209 7.78 15.37 -9.59
C THR A 209 8.28 13.94 -9.47
N TRP A 210 8.40 13.26 -10.60
CA TRP A 210 9.04 11.94 -10.69
C TRP A 210 10.28 12.02 -11.57
N VAL A 211 11.36 11.37 -11.17
CA VAL A 211 12.61 11.27 -11.94
C VAL A 211 12.92 9.81 -12.15
N VAL A 212 12.84 9.37 -13.41
CA VAL A 212 13.07 7.98 -13.80
C VAL A 212 14.48 7.83 -14.37
N GLY A 213 15.31 7.03 -13.72
CA GLY A 213 16.69 6.77 -14.12
C GLY A 213 16.78 5.89 -15.37
N LYS A 214 17.78 6.15 -16.22
CA LYS A 214 17.99 5.42 -17.47
C LYS A 214 18.58 4.02 -17.25
N SER A 215 17.97 2.99 -17.85
CA SER A 215 18.48 1.62 -17.86
C SER A 215 19.21 1.29 -19.16
N ASP A 216 20.34 0.59 -19.07
CA ASP A 216 21.06 0.05 -20.23
C ASP A 216 20.28 -1.07 -20.96
N GLN A 217 19.24 -1.62 -20.32
CA GLN A 217 18.35 -2.63 -20.91
C GLN A 217 17.21 -2.00 -21.72
N ASP A 218 17.05 -0.69 -21.66
CA ASP A 218 16.04 0.06 -22.42
C ASP A 218 16.67 0.61 -23.70
N SER A 219 16.45 -0.11 -24.81
CA SER A 219 16.95 0.31 -26.12
C SER A 219 16.29 1.58 -26.66
N ASN A 220 15.18 2.03 -26.05
CA ASN A 220 14.43 3.20 -26.48
C ASN A 220 14.57 4.38 -25.51
N ALA A 221 15.49 4.29 -24.54
CA ALA A 221 15.63 5.25 -23.44
C ALA A 221 15.87 6.71 -23.88
N ASP A 222 16.47 6.92 -25.05
CA ASP A 222 16.84 8.25 -25.54
C ASP A 222 15.74 8.93 -26.37
N GLU A 223 14.68 8.20 -26.73
CA GLU A 223 13.61 8.70 -27.59
C GLU A 223 12.31 8.87 -26.79
N PRO A 224 11.61 10.02 -26.89
CA PRO A 224 10.29 10.17 -26.30
C PRO A 224 9.33 9.09 -26.82
N ALA A 225 8.44 8.60 -25.95
CA ALA A 225 7.45 7.63 -26.38
C ALA A 225 6.39 8.28 -27.28
N GLU A 226 5.90 7.51 -28.24
CA GLU A 226 4.73 7.89 -29.02
C GLU A 226 3.50 8.04 -28.10
N GLY A 227 2.79 9.15 -28.23
CA GLY A 227 1.64 9.48 -27.36
C GLY A 227 2.01 10.09 -25.99
N ALA A 228 3.31 10.25 -25.68
CA ALA A 228 3.72 11.03 -24.53
C ALA A 228 3.36 12.52 -24.70
N THR A 229 3.07 13.18 -23.58
CA THR A 229 2.86 14.64 -23.54
C THR A 229 4.11 15.28 -22.94
N PRO A 230 4.99 15.92 -23.73
CA PRO A 230 6.19 16.56 -23.20
C PRO A 230 5.85 17.67 -22.19
N CYS A 231 6.67 17.81 -21.16
CA CYS A 231 6.56 18.95 -20.25
C CYS A 231 7.02 20.24 -20.92
N GLY A 232 6.27 21.33 -20.72
CA GLY A 232 6.65 22.69 -21.13
C GLY A 232 7.49 23.39 -20.06
N GLY A 233 7.95 24.62 -20.35
CA GLY A 233 8.78 25.40 -19.41
C GLY A 233 8.10 25.69 -18.07
N GLU A 234 6.78 25.91 -18.07
CA GLU A 234 5.97 26.15 -16.86
C GLU A 234 5.90 24.93 -15.94
N ASP A 235 6.10 23.72 -16.47
CA ASP A 235 6.09 22.47 -15.69
C ASP A 235 7.44 22.13 -15.07
N ALA A 236 8.51 22.74 -15.60
CA ALA A 236 9.86 22.60 -15.09
C ALA A 236 10.13 23.54 -13.90
N ASP A 237 9.36 24.64 -13.80
CA ASP A 237 9.54 25.71 -12.82
C ASP A 237 8.51 25.71 -11.67
N ALA A 238 7.48 24.85 -11.72
CA ALA A 238 6.46 24.74 -10.67
C ALA A 238 6.97 24.23 -9.29
N GLY A 239 8.29 24.05 -9.14
CA GLY A 239 8.98 23.86 -7.85
C GLY A 239 9.62 25.13 -7.29
N SER A 240 9.48 26.29 -7.95
CA SER A 240 9.88 27.59 -7.43
C SER A 240 8.65 28.48 -7.25
N GLY A 241 8.53 29.08 -6.06
CA GLY A 241 7.34 29.85 -5.69
C GLY A 241 7.03 30.98 -6.67
N ALA A 242 5.74 31.14 -6.96
CA ALA A 242 5.21 32.23 -7.77
C ALA A 242 5.74 33.60 -7.31
N SER A 243 6.31 34.35 -8.25
CA SER A 243 6.34 35.81 -8.15
C SER A 243 5.79 36.42 -9.43
N ASP A 244 4.87 37.35 -9.21
CA ASP A 244 3.96 37.94 -10.16
C ASP A 244 4.68 38.76 -11.24
N SER A 245 4.07 38.76 -12.43
CA SER A 245 4.51 39.52 -13.59
C SER A 245 4.20 41.01 -13.45
N SER A 246 5.19 41.90 -13.68
CA SER A 246 4.94 43.16 -14.40
C SER A 246 6.21 43.87 -14.91
N ASN A 247 6.40 43.72 -16.23
CA ASN A 247 6.57 44.79 -17.23
C ASN A 247 7.93 45.53 -17.48
N SER A 248 8.32 45.40 -18.75
CA SER A 248 8.90 46.40 -19.69
C SER A 248 10.37 46.82 -19.61
N GLY A 249 11.05 46.65 -20.75
CA GLY A 249 12.28 47.37 -21.10
C GLY A 249 13.05 46.72 -22.26
N ASP A 250 12.72 47.12 -23.50
CA ASP A 250 13.50 46.87 -24.71
C ASP A 250 14.99 47.21 -24.56
N ASN A 251 15.91 46.43 -25.15
CA ASN A 251 16.77 46.91 -26.24
C ASN A 251 17.59 45.78 -26.90
N ALA A 252 17.93 46.04 -28.16
CA ALA A 252 18.39 45.12 -29.18
C ALA A 252 19.91 44.89 -29.26
N SER A 253 20.24 43.88 -30.08
CA SER A 253 21.31 43.86 -31.11
C SER A 253 22.73 43.42 -30.72
N GLY A 254 23.25 42.46 -31.50
CA GLY A 254 24.56 42.62 -32.14
C GLY A 254 25.54 41.43 -32.16
N GLY A 255 25.63 40.76 -33.32
CA GLY A 255 26.86 40.15 -33.90
C GLY A 255 27.41 38.86 -33.26
N GLY A 256 27.88 37.82 -33.96
CA GLY A 256 28.31 37.67 -35.35
C GLY A 256 29.77 37.17 -35.41
N ALA A 257 29.99 35.95 -35.94
CA ALA A 257 31.23 35.40 -36.56
C ALA A 257 32.45 35.13 -35.63
N THR A 258 33.39 34.19 -35.82
CA THR A 258 33.74 33.13 -36.80
C THR A 258 35.02 32.40 -36.31
N GLY A 259 35.27 31.18 -36.81
CA GLY A 259 36.62 30.55 -36.91
C GLY A 259 36.74 29.24 -36.12
N GLY A 260 37.00 28.05 -36.68
CA GLY A 260 37.62 27.67 -37.95
C GLY A 260 39.08 27.24 -37.72
N GLY A 261 39.35 25.93 -37.66
CA GLY A 261 40.72 25.39 -37.60
C GLY A 261 40.78 23.87 -37.43
N SER A 262 41.10 23.17 -38.52
CA SER A 262 41.28 21.72 -38.63
C SER A 262 42.78 21.35 -38.69
N ALA A 263 43.03 20.06 -38.40
CA ALA A 263 44.14 19.21 -38.86
C ALA A 263 45.39 19.05 -37.96
N GLY A 264 45.78 17.78 -37.79
CA GLY A 264 47.06 17.35 -37.23
C GLY A 264 47.14 15.84 -36.99
N ALA A 265 47.31 15.05 -38.06
CA ALA A 265 47.61 13.62 -38.00
C ALA A 265 49.05 13.34 -37.54
N GLY A 266 49.28 12.21 -36.87
CA GLY A 266 50.61 11.71 -36.53
C GLY A 266 50.60 10.20 -36.26
N THR A 267 51.16 9.44 -37.20
CA THR A 267 51.34 7.98 -37.24
C THR A 267 52.51 7.48 -36.39
N GLY A 268 52.42 6.25 -35.86
CA GLY A 268 53.56 5.48 -35.31
C GLY A 268 53.21 4.00 -35.10
N ASN A 269 54.05 3.11 -35.61
CA ASN A 269 53.80 1.69 -35.96
C ASN A 269 54.22 0.64 -34.90
N LYS A 270 53.60 -0.56 -35.01
CA LYS A 270 54.10 -1.96 -34.77
C LYS A 270 54.52 -2.36 -33.33
N ALA A 271 54.39 -3.60 -32.85
CA ALA A 271 54.32 -4.94 -33.46
C ALA A 271 53.45 -5.90 -32.60
N GLY A 272 52.74 -6.89 -33.16
CA GLY A 272 53.16 -8.31 -33.27
C GLY A 272 52.85 -9.08 -31.97
N SER A 273 52.15 -10.22 -31.86
CA SER A 273 51.97 -11.42 -32.68
C SER A 273 50.75 -12.17 -32.09
N ALA A 274 49.67 -12.45 -32.81
CA ALA A 274 49.40 -13.64 -33.63
C ALA A 274 49.35 -15.00 -32.88
N GLY A 275 48.15 -15.59 -32.90
CA GLY A 275 47.88 -17.04 -33.04
C GLY A 275 47.51 -17.81 -31.77
N LYS A 276 46.61 -18.81 -31.78
CA LYS A 276 45.68 -19.34 -32.79
C LYS A 276 44.86 -20.45 -32.10
N SER A 277 43.52 -20.32 -32.14
CA SER A 277 42.51 -21.33 -32.52
C SER A 277 42.62 -22.82 -32.10
N GLY A 278 41.47 -23.33 -31.64
CA GLY A 278 40.92 -24.67 -31.90
C GLY A 278 41.20 -25.71 -30.80
N ALA A 279 40.36 -26.69 -30.48
CA ALA A 279 38.98 -27.02 -30.83
C ALA A 279 38.56 -28.21 -29.92
N THR A 280 37.25 -28.39 -29.69
CA THR A 280 36.52 -29.65 -29.38
C THR A 280 36.88 -30.53 -28.18
N GLY A 281 35.85 -30.97 -27.44
CA GLY A 281 35.89 -32.25 -26.70
C GLY A 281 34.94 -32.37 -25.51
N LYS A 282 33.80 -33.05 -25.71
CA LYS A 282 32.89 -33.60 -24.68
C LYS A 282 33.65 -34.40 -23.60
N SER A 283 33.18 -34.34 -22.34
CA SER A 283 32.57 -35.47 -21.59
C SER A 283 32.64 -35.27 -20.06
N SER A 284 31.54 -35.57 -19.38
CA SER A 284 31.49 -35.83 -17.94
C SER A 284 31.88 -37.29 -17.68
N PRO A 285 32.46 -37.64 -16.52
CA PRO A 285 31.61 -38.29 -15.50
C PRO A 285 31.99 -37.99 -14.04
N ALA A 286 31.09 -38.46 -13.17
CA ALA A 286 31.06 -38.34 -11.71
C ALA A 286 32.33 -38.80 -10.96
N GLY A 287 32.57 -38.15 -9.82
CA GLY A 287 33.57 -38.54 -8.82
C GLY A 287 33.15 -38.09 -7.42
N LYS A 288 33.12 -39.05 -6.51
CA LYS A 288 32.54 -39.09 -5.15
C LYS A 288 33.58 -38.69 -4.09
N SER A 289 33.19 -37.93 -3.06
CA SER A 289 33.85 -37.91 -1.73
C SER A 289 32.85 -37.42 -0.66
N THR A 290 32.26 -38.32 0.15
CA THR A 290 32.66 -38.65 1.54
C THR A 290 32.77 -37.43 2.45
N SER A 291 31.72 -37.07 3.19
CA SER A 291 31.34 -37.59 4.52
C SER A 291 32.41 -37.35 5.60
N SER A 292 32.25 -36.27 6.37
CA SER A 292 32.79 -36.14 7.71
C SER A 292 31.64 -35.99 8.70
N SER A 293 31.50 -37.01 9.54
CA SER A 293 30.60 -37.08 10.68
C SER A 293 31.12 -36.22 11.83
N SER A 294 30.26 -35.40 12.42
CA SER A 294 30.39 -35.01 13.83
C SER A 294 29.07 -35.26 14.55
N THR A 295 29.14 -36.33 15.34
CA THR A 295 28.40 -36.72 16.53
C THR A 295 27.25 -35.82 17.01
N ALA A 296 26.10 -36.47 17.11
CA ALA A 296 24.89 -36.01 17.78
C ALA A 296 25.14 -35.68 19.27
N SER A 297 24.62 -34.52 19.69
CA SER A 297 24.09 -34.34 21.04
C SER A 297 22.57 -34.24 20.91
N SER A 298 21.92 -35.36 21.20
CA SER A 298 20.49 -35.45 21.41
C SER A 298 20.12 -34.75 22.72
N THR A 299 19.55 -33.55 22.63
CA THR A 299 18.69 -33.04 23.70
C THR A 299 17.29 -33.00 23.14
N GLY A 300 16.52 -34.05 23.44
CA GLY A 300 15.09 -34.06 23.21
C GLY A 300 14.46 -32.90 23.96
N SER A 301 13.87 -31.97 23.21
CA SER A 301 12.83 -31.09 23.74
C SER A 301 11.60 -31.34 22.90
N THR A 302 10.79 -32.27 23.38
CA THR A 302 9.36 -32.32 23.07
C THR A 302 8.77 -30.97 23.48
N GLY A 303 8.63 -30.06 22.52
CA GLY A 303 8.06 -28.73 22.71
C GLY A 303 6.57 -28.83 22.98
N THR A 304 6.23 -29.02 24.25
CA THR A 304 4.91 -28.77 24.83
C THR A 304 4.43 -27.37 24.42
N GLN A 305 3.13 -27.26 24.09
CA GLN A 305 2.43 -25.99 23.81
C GLN A 305 2.81 -24.92 24.85
N GLY A 306 3.51 -23.88 24.42
CA GLY A 306 4.05 -22.87 25.32
C GLY A 306 2.98 -21.89 25.76
N SER A 307 2.53 -21.97 27.02
CA SER A 307 2.06 -20.79 27.73
C SER A 307 3.26 -19.85 27.91
N ALA A 308 3.17 -18.57 27.54
CA ALA A 308 4.26 -17.65 27.85
C ALA A 308 4.41 -17.54 29.37
N THR A 309 5.55 -17.95 29.90
CA THR A 309 5.92 -17.67 31.29
C THR A 309 6.72 -16.38 31.31
N CYS A 310 6.08 -15.26 31.67
CA CYS A 310 6.77 -14.00 31.96
C CYS A 310 6.75 -13.72 33.45
N LYS A 311 7.84 -13.12 33.93
CA LYS A 311 7.98 -12.70 35.32
C LYS A 311 7.78 -11.19 35.39
N LYS A 312 7.11 -10.75 36.44
CA LYS A 312 7.02 -9.33 36.76
C LYS A 312 8.43 -8.75 36.92
N GLY A 313 8.67 -7.60 36.30
CA GLY A 313 9.96 -6.92 36.23
C GLY A 313 10.85 -7.32 35.05
N GLU A 314 10.53 -8.39 34.32
CA GLU A 314 11.25 -8.75 33.10
C GLU A 314 10.49 -8.26 31.85
N LEU A 315 11.23 -7.74 30.86
CA LEU A 315 10.64 -7.42 29.56
C LEU A 315 10.07 -8.68 28.91
N ALA A 316 8.81 -8.60 28.49
CA ALA A 316 8.10 -9.63 27.76
C ALA A 316 7.30 -9.01 26.61
N LEU A 317 7.05 -9.78 25.55
CA LEU A 317 6.09 -9.38 24.52
C LEU A 317 4.68 -9.64 25.02
N ARG A 318 3.75 -8.77 24.66
CA ARG A 318 2.31 -8.99 24.80
C ARG A 318 1.67 -8.84 23.42
N PRO A 319 1.26 -9.95 22.77
CA PRO A 319 0.57 -9.89 21.48
C PRO A 319 -0.73 -9.10 21.61
N GLN A 320 -1.00 -8.22 20.66
CA GLN A 320 -2.20 -7.39 20.60
C GLN A 320 -2.68 -7.29 19.15
N ILE A 321 -3.91 -6.84 18.98
CA ILE A 321 -4.44 -6.43 17.68
C ILE A 321 -4.73 -4.94 17.75
N LYS A 322 -4.14 -4.18 16.85
CA LYS A 322 -4.53 -2.80 16.58
C LYS A 322 -5.87 -2.85 15.84
N ASP A 323 -6.93 -2.32 16.46
CA ASP A 323 -8.28 -2.28 15.91
C ASP A 323 -8.62 -0.82 15.55
N ASP A 324 -8.54 -0.52 14.26
CA ASP A 324 -8.63 0.84 13.71
C ASP A 324 -10.06 1.22 13.31
N ARG A 325 -11.06 0.43 13.73
CA ARG A 325 -12.49 0.76 13.54
C ARG A 325 -12.94 1.98 14.32
N GLN A 326 -12.15 2.40 15.31
CA GLN A 326 -12.35 3.60 16.12
C GLN A 326 -11.08 4.44 16.04
N GLN A 327 -11.23 5.76 16.22
CA GLN A 327 -10.10 6.70 16.25
C GLN A 327 -10.12 7.44 17.61
N PRO A 328 -9.03 7.40 18.40
CA PRO A 328 -7.78 6.69 18.13
C PRO A 328 -7.97 5.16 18.11
N PRO A 329 -7.08 4.42 17.43
CA PRO A 329 -7.18 2.99 17.32
C PRO A 329 -7.03 2.31 18.68
N LYS A 330 -7.78 1.23 18.85
CA LYS A 330 -7.78 0.47 20.10
C LYS A 330 -6.85 -0.73 19.99
N TRP A 331 -5.86 -0.82 20.86
CA TRP A 331 -5.10 -2.05 21.04
C TRP A 331 -5.90 -3.02 21.92
N THR A 332 -6.20 -4.21 21.39
CA THR A 332 -7.03 -5.20 22.05
C THR A 332 -6.38 -6.57 22.09
N SER A 333 -6.83 -7.42 23.02
CA SER A 333 -6.37 -8.80 23.10
C SER A 333 -6.83 -9.59 21.87
N PRO A 334 -5.98 -10.46 21.29
CA PRO A 334 -6.38 -11.36 20.22
C PRO A 334 -7.61 -12.22 20.54
N SER A 335 -7.79 -12.60 21.82
CA SER A 335 -8.94 -13.39 22.28
C SER A 335 -10.26 -12.62 22.32
N ALA A 336 -10.23 -11.28 22.25
CA ALA A 336 -11.43 -10.44 22.22
C ALA A 336 -12.06 -10.36 20.82
N LEU A 337 -11.34 -10.78 19.77
CA LEU A 337 -11.79 -10.69 18.38
C LEU A 337 -12.04 -12.08 17.78
N ASN A 338 -13.14 -12.17 17.04
CA ASN A 338 -13.49 -13.27 16.16
C ASN A 338 -13.74 -12.69 14.77
N PHE A 339 -12.84 -12.99 13.84
CA PHE A 339 -12.87 -12.50 12.47
C PHE A 339 -13.90 -13.28 11.65
N GLY A 340 -15.01 -12.63 11.28
CA GLY A 340 -16.04 -13.25 10.45
C GLY A 340 -15.74 -13.09 8.97
N LEU A 341 -15.65 -14.20 8.23
CA LEU A 341 -15.48 -14.19 6.77
C LEU A 341 -16.82 -14.60 6.14
N GLY A 342 -17.69 -13.62 5.94
CA GLY A 342 -19.02 -13.80 5.35
C GLY A 342 -18.98 -14.03 3.83
N SER A 343 -20.12 -13.76 3.18
CA SER A 343 -20.26 -13.91 1.73
C SER A 343 -19.31 -13.01 0.93
N ALA A 344 -19.01 -11.80 1.42
CA ALA A 344 -18.08 -10.86 0.79
C ALA A 344 -16.64 -11.40 0.69
N ALA A 345 -16.24 -12.30 1.60
CA ALA A 345 -14.93 -12.94 1.59
C ALA A 345 -14.89 -14.18 0.66
N LYS A 346 -16.03 -14.64 0.15
CA LYS A 346 -16.10 -15.85 -0.67
C LYS A 346 -15.52 -15.59 -2.05
N THR A 347 -14.58 -16.42 -2.47
CA THR A 347 -13.92 -16.34 -3.78
C THR A 347 -13.89 -17.71 -4.46
N ASN A 348 -13.68 -17.72 -5.78
CA ASN A 348 -13.45 -18.94 -6.54
C ASN A 348 -12.03 -18.93 -7.09
N LEU A 349 -11.19 -19.82 -6.55
CA LEU A 349 -9.79 -19.93 -6.91
C LEU A 349 -9.65 -20.69 -8.24
N PRO A 350 -9.00 -20.10 -9.27
CA PRO A 350 -8.83 -20.77 -10.56
C PRO A 350 -7.78 -21.90 -10.51
N GLN A 351 -6.94 -21.90 -9.48
CA GLN A 351 -5.86 -22.86 -9.24
C GLN A 351 -5.67 -23.08 -7.74
N SER A 352 -4.94 -24.14 -7.38
CA SER A 352 -4.59 -24.41 -5.99
C SER A 352 -3.56 -23.41 -5.45
N LEU A 353 -3.67 -23.07 -4.17
CA LEU A 353 -2.77 -22.19 -3.42
C LEU A 353 -2.21 -22.93 -2.22
N GLY A 354 -0.99 -23.45 -2.36
CA GLY A 354 -0.39 -24.32 -1.34
C GLY A 354 -1.35 -25.47 -0.97
N PRO A 355 -1.77 -25.60 0.30
CA PRO A 355 -2.68 -26.66 0.75
C PRO A 355 -4.16 -26.40 0.45
N VAL A 356 -4.53 -25.24 -0.10
CA VAL A 356 -5.91 -24.90 -0.49
C VAL A 356 -6.10 -25.26 -1.96
N GLY A 357 -7.02 -26.17 -2.25
CA GLY A 357 -7.32 -26.57 -3.63
C GLY A 357 -8.05 -25.49 -4.44
N ALA A 358 -8.06 -25.63 -5.76
CA ALA A 358 -8.91 -24.82 -6.64
C ALA A 358 -10.41 -24.95 -6.29
N GLY A 359 -11.20 -23.96 -6.68
CA GLY A 359 -12.64 -23.89 -6.40
C GLY A 359 -13.01 -22.89 -5.30
N THR A 360 -14.12 -23.11 -4.63
CA THR A 360 -14.64 -22.18 -3.61
C THR A 360 -13.71 -22.10 -2.40
N ALA A 361 -13.36 -20.88 -2.00
CA ALA A 361 -12.60 -20.55 -0.80
C ALA A 361 -13.12 -19.25 -0.16
N TRP A 362 -12.58 -18.91 1.01
CA TRP A 362 -12.79 -17.62 1.66
C TRP A 362 -11.45 -16.93 1.85
N MET A 363 -11.39 -15.65 1.48
CA MET A 363 -10.15 -14.91 1.39
C MET A 363 -10.26 -13.57 2.09
N ILE A 364 -9.27 -13.26 2.91
CA ILE A 364 -8.90 -11.89 3.29
C ILE A 364 -7.78 -11.53 2.33
N GLY A 365 -8.00 -10.55 1.46
CA GLY A 365 -6.94 -10.11 0.57
C GLY A 365 -5.84 -9.39 1.35
N ALA A 366 -4.62 -9.36 0.78
CA ALA A 366 -3.66 -8.28 1.05
C ALA A 366 -4.34 -6.92 0.88
N THR A 367 -5.38 -6.93 0.05
CA THR A 367 -6.28 -5.87 -0.31
C THR A 367 -7.57 -5.78 0.55
N GLN A 368 -7.85 -4.61 1.13
CA GLN A 368 -9.07 -4.33 1.88
C GLN A 368 -10.30 -4.46 0.99
N SER A 369 -11.32 -5.15 1.48
CA SER A 369 -12.61 -5.27 0.80
C SER A 369 -13.73 -4.96 1.78
N ASN A 370 -14.72 -4.18 1.35
CA ASN A 370 -15.86 -3.87 2.21
C ASN A 370 -16.59 -5.18 2.62
N GLY A 371 -16.90 -5.31 3.91
CA GLY A 371 -17.53 -6.51 4.45
C GLY A 371 -16.59 -7.71 4.63
N VAL A 372 -15.27 -7.49 4.52
CA VAL A 372 -14.22 -8.45 4.83
C VAL A 372 -13.30 -7.84 5.89
N PRO A 373 -13.00 -8.54 7.01
CA PRO A 373 -12.02 -8.03 7.96
C PRO A 373 -10.65 -8.04 7.32
N TRP A 374 -9.95 -6.91 7.35
CA TRP A 374 -8.64 -6.78 6.76
C TRP A 374 -7.56 -6.96 7.82
N VAL A 375 -6.90 -8.11 7.76
CA VAL A 375 -6.06 -8.63 8.84
C VAL A 375 -4.60 -8.62 8.41
N GLY A 376 -3.83 -7.70 8.97
CA GLY A 376 -2.40 -7.55 8.74
C GLY A 376 -1.55 -7.90 9.94
N VAL A 377 -0.29 -7.51 9.87
CA VAL A 377 0.66 -7.57 10.98
C VAL A 377 1.38 -6.23 11.14
N ASN A 378 1.71 -5.89 12.38
CA ASN A 378 2.26 -4.59 12.74
C ASN A 378 3.47 -4.74 13.68
N THR A 379 4.55 -4.00 13.39
CA THR A 379 5.76 -3.88 14.24
C THR A 379 6.06 -2.43 14.64
N MET A 380 5.06 -1.54 14.53
CA MET A 380 5.17 -0.09 14.74
C MET A 380 4.72 0.38 16.13
N HIS A 381 4.25 -0.51 17.01
CA HIS A 381 3.81 -0.09 18.34
C HIS A 381 4.94 0.68 19.07
N PRO A 382 4.69 1.87 19.63
CA PRO A 382 5.73 2.68 20.29
C PRO A 382 6.52 1.92 21.36
N ASP A 383 5.84 1.17 22.24
CA ASP A 383 6.51 0.33 23.25
C ASP A 383 7.43 -0.74 22.63
N LEU A 384 7.04 -1.32 21.49
CA LEU A 384 7.87 -2.29 20.79
C LEU A 384 9.12 -1.61 20.27
N LEU A 385 8.97 -0.51 19.53
CA LEU A 385 10.09 0.26 19.00
C LEU A 385 11.01 0.80 20.10
N ALA A 386 10.46 1.24 21.22
CA ALA A 386 11.22 1.78 22.34
C ALA A 386 12.10 0.72 23.03
N ASN A 387 11.71 -0.55 23.03
CA ASN A 387 12.34 -1.59 23.85
C ASN A 387 13.05 -2.69 23.04
N THR A 388 12.77 -2.82 21.74
CA THR A 388 13.37 -3.84 20.87
C THR A 388 14.24 -3.24 19.78
N GLN A 389 14.99 -4.09 19.09
CA GLN A 389 15.81 -3.77 17.93
C GLN A 389 15.64 -4.84 16.85
N GLY A 390 15.82 -4.44 15.60
CA GLY A 390 15.66 -5.32 14.44
C GLY A 390 14.23 -5.83 14.26
N ASP A 391 14.13 -6.86 13.42
CA ASP A 391 12.87 -7.38 12.90
C ASP A 391 12.11 -8.26 13.90
N VAL A 392 10.83 -8.48 13.62
CA VAL A 392 9.96 -9.36 14.40
C VAL A 392 9.63 -10.62 13.60
N THR A 393 9.88 -11.78 14.19
CA THR A 393 9.50 -13.06 13.59
C THR A 393 8.11 -13.47 14.05
N PHE A 394 7.22 -13.79 13.10
CA PHE A 394 5.91 -14.38 13.32
C PHE A 394 5.95 -15.83 12.86
N LYS A 395 5.67 -16.78 13.76
CA LYS A 395 5.72 -18.22 13.46
C LYS A 395 4.36 -18.86 13.72
N LEU A 396 3.84 -19.62 12.76
CA LEU A 396 2.66 -20.45 12.99
C LEU A 396 3.05 -21.63 13.89
N THR A 397 2.43 -21.73 15.07
CA THR A 397 2.76 -22.72 16.10
C THR A 397 1.62 -23.68 16.41
N SER A 398 0.36 -23.31 16.15
CA SER A 398 -0.76 -24.24 16.22
C SER A 398 -1.85 -23.90 15.20
N PHE A 399 -2.64 -24.91 14.83
CA PHE A 399 -3.75 -24.74 13.92
C PHE A 399 -4.85 -25.76 14.22
N SER A 400 -6.08 -25.29 14.28
CA SER A 400 -7.29 -26.14 14.33
C SER A 400 -8.37 -25.53 13.45
N GLY A 401 -9.07 -26.37 12.69
CA GLY A 401 -10.16 -25.94 11.82
C GLY A 401 -10.59 -27.05 10.84
N PRO A 402 -11.75 -26.88 10.18
CA PRO A 402 -12.35 -27.90 9.32
C PRO A 402 -11.63 -28.10 7.97
N GLY A 403 -10.78 -27.17 7.56
CA GLY A 403 -10.06 -27.21 6.28
C GLY A 403 -8.63 -26.70 6.37
N SER A 404 -7.97 -26.60 5.22
CA SER A 404 -6.67 -25.97 5.05
C SER A 404 -6.73 -24.44 5.16
N MET A 405 -5.61 -23.85 5.57
CA MET A 405 -5.32 -22.41 5.55
C MET A 405 -4.00 -22.16 4.81
N TYR A 406 -3.95 -21.07 4.05
CA TYR A 406 -2.73 -20.58 3.43
C TYR A 406 -2.58 -19.07 3.61
N VAL A 407 -1.39 -18.60 3.99
CA VAL A 407 -1.07 -17.19 4.19
C VAL A 407 0.19 -16.83 3.42
N PHE A 408 0.12 -15.80 2.59
CA PHE A 408 1.19 -15.47 1.65
C PHE A 408 1.13 -13.99 1.24
N GLU A 409 2.26 -13.42 0.86
CA GLU A 409 2.34 -12.10 0.22
C GLU A 409 1.71 -12.11 -1.16
N GLN A 410 1.23 -10.95 -1.60
CA GLN A 410 0.82 -10.76 -2.97
C GLN A 410 2.00 -11.03 -3.92
N GLY A 411 1.78 -11.86 -4.94
CA GLY A 411 2.81 -12.17 -5.93
C GLY A 411 3.12 -10.97 -6.82
N ASN A 412 4.35 -10.93 -7.32
CA ASN A 412 4.81 -9.95 -8.30
C ASN A 412 4.19 -10.20 -9.68
N LEU A 413 4.63 -9.45 -10.68
CA LEU A 413 4.10 -9.54 -12.02
C LEU A 413 4.13 -10.99 -12.57
N GLY A 414 2.95 -11.47 -12.99
CA GLY A 414 2.77 -12.83 -13.50
C GLY A 414 2.75 -13.93 -12.42
N GLN A 415 2.82 -13.56 -11.13
CA GLN A 415 2.75 -14.47 -10.00
C GLN A 415 1.51 -14.19 -9.16
N VAL A 416 0.77 -15.26 -8.85
CA VAL A 416 -0.43 -15.17 -8.01
C VAL A 416 -0.10 -15.23 -6.52
N VAL A 417 0.92 -16.03 -6.17
CA VAL A 417 1.41 -16.22 -4.81
C VAL A 417 2.82 -15.66 -4.75
N GLY A 418 3.05 -14.72 -3.83
CA GLY A 418 4.38 -14.23 -3.49
C GLY A 418 5.04 -15.12 -2.45
N LYS A 419 5.69 -14.51 -1.46
CA LYS A 419 6.33 -15.25 -0.37
C LYS A 419 5.29 -15.97 0.49
N GLU A 420 5.47 -17.28 0.67
CA GLU A 420 4.70 -18.07 1.63
C GLU A 420 5.05 -17.66 3.07
N TRP A 421 4.02 -17.41 3.88
CA TRP A 421 4.18 -17.14 5.31
C TRP A 421 3.82 -18.38 6.11
N PHE A 422 2.58 -18.84 5.97
CA PHE A 422 2.01 -19.93 6.76
C PHE A 422 1.23 -20.89 5.87
N LYS A 423 1.32 -22.18 6.21
CA LYS A 423 0.45 -23.21 5.64
C LYS A 423 -0.03 -24.15 6.73
N ALA A 424 -1.29 -24.55 6.63
CA ALA A 424 -1.86 -25.54 7.51
C ALA A 424 -2.86 -26.44 6.79
N SER A 425 -2.83 -27.74 7.11
CA SER A 425 -3.75 -28.76 6.60
C SER A 425 -3.72 -30.00 7.47
N GLY A 426 -4.89 -30.60 7.72
CA GLY A 426 -5.00 -31.87 8.45
C GLY A 426 -4.36 -31.84 9.85
N GLY A 427 -4.47 -30.71 10.56
CA GLY A 427 -3.86 -30.50 11.88
C GLY A 427 -2.35 -30.19 11.85
N ASN A 428 -1.69 -30.28 10.69
CA ASN A 428 -0.31 -29.84 10.53
C ASN A 428 -0.26 -28.33 10.30
N ALA A 429 0.68 -27.66 10.95
CA ALA A 429 0.87 -26.22 10.90
C ALA A 429 2.38 -25.94 10.71
N SER A 430 2.73 -25.11 9.73
CA SER A 430 4.12 -24.73 9.50
C SER A 430 4.23 -23.36 8.86
N GLY A 431 5.42 -22.77 8.96
CA GLY A 431 5.75 -21.48 8.37
C GLY A 431 6.14 -20.43 9.41
N ALA A 432 7.01 -19.53 8.99
CA ALA A 432 7.42 -18.37 9.74
C ALA A 432 7.75 -17.25 8.76
N HIS A 433 7.47 -16.02 9.16
CA HIS A 433 7.80 -14.84 8.39
C HIS A 433 8.46 -13.79 9.28
N VAL A 434 9.43 -13.06 8.72
CA VAL A 434 10.16 -11.99 9.41
C VAL A 434 9.64 -10.67 8.85
N VAL A 435 8.96 -9.91 9.71
CA VAL A 435 8.45 -8.58 9.36
C VAL A 435 9.49 -7.56 9.80
N PRO A 436 9.94 -6.67 8.90
CA PRO A 436 10.91 -5.64 9.25
C PRO A 436 10.45 -4.77 10.42
N ARG A 437 11.42 -4.16 11.09
CA ARG A 437 11.15 -3.19 12.16
C ARG A 437 10.38 -1.98 11.62
N ASN A 438 9.45 -1.47 12.43
CA ASN A 438 8.69 -0.26 12.11
C ASN A 438 7.96 -0.42 10.76
N SER A 439 7.29 -1.55 10.61
CA SER A 439 6.60 -1.90 9.38
C SER A 439 5.24 -2.46 9.70
N HIS A 440 4.40 -2.41 8.69
CA HIS A 440 3.08 -2.96 8.73
C HIS A 440 2.72 -3.48 7.35
N VAL A 441 2.20 -4.69 7.29
CA VAL A 441 1.98 -5.37 6.02
C VAL A 441 0.73 -6.24 6.10
N HIS A 442 0.09 -6.44 4.96
CA HIS A 442 -1.12 -7.25 4.83
C HIS A 442 -0.87 -8.44 3.90
N PRO A 443 -0.78 -9.66 4.44
CA PRO A 443 -0.75 -10.84 3.60
C PRO A 443 -2.16 -11.22 3.14
N ASN A 444 -2.23 -12.06 2.12
CA ASN A 444 -3.44 -12.78 1.77
C ASN A 444 -3.65 -13.94 2.75
N TRP A 445 -4.86 -14.09 3.28
CA TRP A 445 -5.29 -15.26 4.06
C TRP A 445 -6.36 -16.01 3.29
N VAL A 446 -6.19 -17.32 3.11
CA VAL A 446 -7.14 -18.16 2.37
C VAL A 446 -7.52 -19.39 3.17
N PHE A 447 -8.83 -19.65 3.26
CA PHE A 447 -9.42 -20.79 3.95
C PHE A 447 -10.25 -21.63 2.98
N SER A 448 -10.08 -22.95 3.04
CA SER A 448 -10.71 -23.89 2.09
C SER A 448 -12.13 -24.33 2.44
N LYS A 449 -12.59 -24.14 3.69
CA LYS A 449 -13.90 -24.63 4.15
C LYS A 449 -14.54 -23.65 5.13
N PRO A 450 -15.88 -23.64 5.24
CA PRO A 450 -16.56 -22.90 6.30
C PRO A 450 -16.38 -23.58 7.66
N GLY A 451 -16.44 -22.79 8.72
CA GLY A 451 -16.38 -23.19 10.12
C GLY A 451 -15.37 -22.38 10.93
N THR A 452 -15.14 -22.77 12.18
CA THR A 452 -14.26 -22.04 13.10
C THR A 452 -12.82 -22.52 12.98
N TYR A 453 -11.90 -21.56 12.85
CA TYR A 453 -10.46 -21.78 12.84
C TYR A 453 -9.81 -21.09 14.04
N LYS A 454 -8.90 -21.80 14.72
CA LYS A 454 -7.99 -21.25 15.73
C LYS A 454 -6.57 -21.33 15.19
N VAL A 455 -5.93 -20.18 15.03
CA VAL A 455 -4.61 -20.02 14.40
C VAL A 455 -3.63 -19.48 15.45
N GLY A 456 -2.77 -20.34 15.98
CA GLY A 456 -1.77 -19.96 16.97
C GLY A 456 -0.50 -19.45 16.33
N ILE A 457 -0.13 -18.21 16.64
CA ILE A 457 1.07 -17.55 16.13
C ILE A 457 1.94 -17.11 17.30
N THR A 458 3.24 -17.37 17.22
CA THR A 458 4.23 -16.89 18.17
C THR A 458 5.04 -15.75 17.55
N GLN A 459 5.06 -14.61 18.23
CA GLN A 459 5.91 -13.47 17.90
C GLN A 459 7.23 -13.56 18.68
N THR A 460 8.33 -13.25 18.02
CA THR A 460 9.68 -13.18 18.61
C THR A 460 10.35 -11.88 18.21
N ALA A 461 10.86 -11.13 19.19
CA ALA A 461 11.64 -9.91 18.99
C ALA A 461 12.93 -9.96 19.81
N THR A 462 13.90 -9.12 19.43
CA THR A 462 15.17 -8.97 20.16
C THR A 462 15.15 -7.65 20.93
N THR A 463 15.36 -7.68 22.25
CA THR A 463 15.45 -6.45 23.05
C THR A 463 16.67 -5.63 22.67
N LYS A 464 16.71 -4.34 23.04
CA LYS A 464 17.90 -3.49 22.85
C LYS A 464 19.17 -4.01 23.55
N GLN A 465 19.02 -4.91 24.53
CA GLN A 465 20.13 -5.60 25.20
C GLN A 465 20.50 -6.93 24.51
N GLY A 466 19.92 -7.25 23.36
CA GLY A 466 20.20 -8.47 22.60
C GLY A 466 19.46 -9.73 23.08
N LYS A 467 18.56 -9.65 24.07
CA LYS A 467 17.79 -10.81 24.57
C LYS A 467 16.62 -11.11 23.63
N LYS A 468 16.39 -12.37 23.26
CA LYS A 468 15.15 -12.77 22.57
C LYS A 468 14.01 -12.89 23.57
N ILE A 469 12.88 -12.26 23.24
CA ILE A 469 11.60 -12.38 23.96
C ILE A 469 10.54 -12.91 23.00
N SER A 470 9.61 -13.72 23.49
CA SER A 470 8.59 -14.36 22.65
C SER A 470 7.28 -14.55 23.37
N ALA A 471 6.17 -14.45 22.64
CA ALA A 471 4.84 -14.68 23.18
C ALA A 471 3.90 -15.28 22.12
N PRO A 472 3.10 -16.30 22.46
CA PRO A 472 2.07 -16.86 21.59
C PRO A 472 0.73 -16.14 21.75
N ALA A 473 -0.05 -16.10 20.68
CA ALA A 473 -1.46 -15.77 20.71
C ALA A 473 -2.25 -16.59 19.69
N THR A 474 -3.56 -16.68 19.91
CA THR A 474 -4.48 -17.38 19.01
C THR A 474 -5.39 -16.36 18.33
N LEU A 475 -5.40 -16.34 17.00
CA LEU A 475 -6.41 -15.64 16.21
C LEU A 475 -7.58 -16.59 15.96
N THR A 476 -8.81 -16.09 16.10
CA THR A 476 -10.03 -16.86 15.84
C THR A 476 -10.72 -16.34 14.59
N PHE A 477 -11.02 -17.24 13.64
CA PHE A 477 -11.75 -16.93 12.43
C PHE A 477 -13.03 -17.78 12.35
N THR A 478 -14.15 -17.16 12.00
CA THR A 478 -15.42 -17.82 11.67
C THR A 478 -15.64 -17.72 10.17
N VAL A 479 -15.24 -18.75 9.44
CA VAL A 479 -15.28 -18.78 7.98
C VAL A 479 -16.66 -19.22 7.48
N GLY A 480 -17.21 -18.49 6.50
CA GLY A 480 -18.57 -18.70 6.02
C GLY A 480 -19.66 -18.19 6.98
N GLY A 481 -19.29 -17.42 8.00
CA GLY A 481 -20.20 -16.87 9.00
C GLY A 481 -19.75 -15.49 9.49
N SER A 482 -20.28 -15.08 10.65
CA SER A 482 -20.00 -13.78 11.28
C SER A 482 -19.36 -13.96 12.65
N GLY A 483 -18.44 -13.06 12.99
CA GLY A 483 -17.96 -12.81 14.34
C GLY A 483 -18.26 -11.37 14.78
N ASN A 484 -17.39 -10.80 15.62
CA ASN A 484 -17.48 -9.41 16.07
C ASN A 484 -16.50 -8.48 15.33
N ALA A 485 -15.67 -9.02 14.43
CA ALA A 485 -14.77 -8.32 13.53
C ALA A 485 -15.04 -8.79 12.08
N ASN A 486 -16.12 -8.28 11.47
CA ASN A 486 -16.58 -8.71 10.14
C ASN A 486 -16.15 -7.77 9.00
N SER A 487 -15.71 -6.57 9.35
CA SER A 487 -15.24 -5.53 8.45
C SER A 487 -14.39 -4.55 9.26
N GLY A 488 -13.47 -3.85 8.61
CA GLY A 488 -12.53 -2.93 9.24
C GLY A 488 -11.08 -3.39 9.08
N HIS A 489 -10.17 -2.57 9.61
CA HIS A 489 -8.72 -2.76 9.53
C HIS A 489 -8.17 -3.22 10.89
N PHE A 490 -7.41 -4.30 10.86
CA PHE A 490 -6.89 -4.98 12.05
C PHE A 490 -5.47 -5.43 11.85
N ASP A 491 -4.58 -5.16 12.79
CA ASP A 491 -3.18 -5.56 12.65
C ASP A 491 -2.67 -6.30 13.87
N PHE A 492 -2.25 -7.54 13.64
CA PHE A 492 -1.68 -8.37 14.68
C PHE A 492 -0.23 -7.93 14.95
N GLY A 493 -0.02 -7.32 16.11
CA GLY A 493 1.27 -6.80 16.56
C GLY A 493 1.57 -7.20 18.00
N ALA A 494 2.52 -6.51 18.63
CA ALA A 494 2.85 -6.74 20.03
C ALA A 494 3.23 -5.43 20.71
N THR A 495 2.89 -5.33 21.99
CA THR A 495 3.51 -4.36 22.91
C THR A 495 4.61 -5.03 23.72
N VAL A 496 5.35 -4.24 24.48
CA VAL A 496 6.32 -4.74 25.46
C VAL A 496 5.81 -4.43 26.86
N THR A 497 5.85 -5.41 27.76
CA THR A 497 5.37 -5.30 29.14
C THR A 497 6.40 -5.79 30.15
N THR A 498 6.24 -5.36 31.39
CA THR A 498 7.00 -5.82 32.57
C THR A 498 6.10 -6.21 33.73
N ASP A 499 4.77 -6.15 33.58
CA ASP A 499 3.80 -6.43 34.64
C ASP A 499 3.69 -7.93 35.01
N GLY A 500 4.22 -8.82 34.16
CA GLY A 500 4.08 -10.27 34.29
C GLY A 500 2.85 -10.84 33.60
N ASP A 501 2.11 -10.03 32.82
CA ASP A 501 0.99 -10.45 31.99
C ASP A 501 1.33 -10.29 30.49
N CYS A 502 1.85 -11.37 29.91
CA CYS A 502 2.36 -11.43 28.53
C CYS A 502 1.52 -12.33 27.59
N ALA A 503 0.53 -13.07 28.11
CA ALA A 503 -0.28 -13.98 27.29
C ALA A 503 -1.61 -14.36 27.97
N SER A 504 -2.72 -13.79 27.53
CA SER A 504 -4.08 -14.26 27.82
C SER A 504 -4.79 -14.68 26.53
N GLY A 505 -4.25 -15.70 25.85
CA GLY A 505 -4.84 -16.18 24.59
C GLY A 505 -4.46 -17.59 24.11
N ALA A 506 -3.60 -18.32 24.82
CA ALA A 506 -3.33 -19.72 24.52
C ALA A 506 -4.25 -20.61 25.38
N GLU A 507 -5.53 -20.73 25.00
CA GLU A 507 -6.33 -21.84 25.50
C GLU A 507 -5.77 -23.13 24.89
N GLY A 508 -5.10 -23.93 25.72
CA GLY A 508 -4.64 -25.27 25.37
C GLY A 508 -5.82 -26.18 25.10
N GLY A 509 -6.12 -26.41 23.82
CA GLY A 509 -7.07 -27.44 23.40
C GLY A 509 -6.41 -28.81 23.38
N SER A 510 -6.45 -29.54 24.50
CA SER A 510 -6.29 -30.99 24.50
C SER A 510 -7.57 -31.63 23.97
N GLY A 511 -7.56 -32.06 22.71
CA GLY A 511 -8.64 -32.84 22.12
C GLY A 511 -8.69 -34.24 22.74
N ALA A 512 -9.50 -34.42 23.78
CA ALA A 512 -10.00 -35.73 24.17
C ALA A 512 -11.30 -36.00 23.39
N ALA A 513 -11.30 -37.10 22.65
CA ALA A 513 -12.49 -37.63 22.00
C ALA A 513 -13.59 -37.93 23.04
N GLY A 514 -14.81 -37.47 22.77
CA GLY A 514 -15.99 -37.80 23.56
C GLY A 514 -17.24 -37.63 22.71
N ALA A 515 -17.76 -38.75 22.20
CA ALA A 515 -19.06 -38.83 21.56
C ALA A 515 -20.19 -38.68 22.61
N GLY A 516 -21.32 -38.10 22.21
CA GLY A 516 -22.57 -38.14 22.97
C GLY A 516 -23.48 -36.95 22.71
N GLY A 517 -24.66 -37.21 22.13
CA GLY A 517 -25.61 -36.21 21.64
C GLY A 517 -26.45 -35.49 22.69
N GLY A 518 -27.32 -34.61 22.20
CA GLY A 518 -28.38 -33.97 22.98
C GLY A 518 -28.84 -32.65 22.37
N ALA A 519 -30.03 -32.67 21.75
CA ALA A 519 -30.71 -31.50 21.25
C ALA A 519 -31.44 -30.72 22.37
N ALA A 520 -31.40 -29.39 22.30
CA ALA A 520 -32.41 -28.40 22.75
C ALA A 520 -31.82 -27.01 22.39
N GLY A 521 -32.48 -26.04 21.76
CA GLY A 521 -33.89 -25.67 21.81
C GLY A 521 -34.00 -24.30 22.52
N GLY A 522 -34.30 -23.23 21.77
CA GLY A 522 -34.62 -21.88 22.27
C GLY A 522 -33.56 -20.83 21.90
N ASP A 523 -33.87 -19.61 21.50
CA ASP A 523 -35.10 -18.93 21.08
C ASP A 523 -34.63 -17.67 20.33
N ALA A 524 -35.46 -17.19 19.42
CA ALA A 524 -35.18 -16.03 18.59
C ALA A 524 -35.26 -14.72 19.40
N GLY A 525 -34.14 -14.01 19.50
CA GLY A 525 -34.10 -12.61 19.93
C GLY A 525 -33.90 -11.69 18.74
N THR A 526 -34.99 -11.23 18.15
CA THR A 526 -35.03 -10.18 17.13
C THR A 526 -34.47 -8.87 17.72
N ALA A 527 -33.34 -8.39 17.20
CA ALA A 527 -32.90 -7.01 17.38
C ALA A 527 -32.90 -6.31 16.01
N SER A 528 -34.00 -5.63 15.75
CA SER A 528 -34.19 -4.66 14.68
C SER A 528 -33.28 -3.44 14.88
N GLY A 529 -32.68 -2.97 13.79
CA GLY A 529 -32.37 -1.56 13.53
C GLY A 529 -31.33 -0.90 14.45
N ALA A 530 -30.09 -0.85 13.99
CA ALA A 530 -29.13 0.19 14.37
C ALA A 530 -28.49 0.72 13.07
N ASP A 531 -29.23 1.63 12.45
CA ASP A 531 -28.79 2.78 11.68
C ASP A 531 -27.31 3.15 11.88
N GLY A 532 -26.56 3.02 10.77
CA GLY A 532 -25.14 3.32 10.65
C GLY A 532 -24.84 4.81 10.73
N SER A 533 -24.72 5.31 11.95
CA SER A 533 -24.13 6.61 12.24
C SER A 533 -22.61 6.45 12.43
N LEU A 534 -21.85 7.05 11.51
CA LEU A 534 -20.39 7.16 11.57
C LEU A 534 -20.05 8.14 12.69
N ALA A 535 -19.28 7.70 13.68
CA ALA A 535 -18.88 8.53 14.80
C ALA A 535 -17.76 9.51 14.42
N ASP A 536 -17.92 10.73 14.92
CA ASP A 536 -17.11 11.94 14.78
C ASP A 536 -15.60 11.72 15.09
N THR A 537 -14.67 12.19 14.23
CA THR A 537 -13.22 12.19 14.53
C THR A 537 -12.80 13.58 14.99
N GLY A 538 -12.58 13.71 16.30
CA GLY A 538 -11.91 14.86 16.88
C GLY A 538 -10.40 14.76 16.66
N SER A 539 -9.80 15.83 16.15
CA SER A 539 -8.37 15.99 15.88
C SER A 539 -7.50 15.84 17.14
N THR A 540 -6.74 14.75 17.25
CA THR A 540 -5.46 14.73 17.97
C THR A 540 -4.47 13.79 17.28
N SER A 541 -3.35 14.38 16.89
CA SER A 541 -2.25 13.83 16.11
C SER A 541 -1.52 12.70 16.83
N ALA A 542 -1.86 11.44 16.51
CA ALA A 542 -0.99 10.27 16.61
C ALA A 542 -1.80 9.07 16.11
N MET A 543 -1.21 8.25 15.24
CA MET A 543 -1.75 7.00 14.69
C MET A 543 -2.56 7.17 13.40
N LEU A 544 -1.89 7.16 12.25
CA LEU A 544 -2.46 6.66 11.01
C LEU A 544 -1.32 6.07 10.21
N ALA A 545 -1.45 4.79 9.85
CA ALA A 545 -0.43 4.01 9.16
C ALA A 545 -0.99 2.68 8.62
N LEU A 546 -1.54 2.76 7.41
CA LEU A 546 -1.07 1.99 6.26
C LEU A 546 -1.38 0.52 6.08
N ALA A 547 -2.24 0.18 5.11
CA ALA A 547 -2.42 -1.17 4.61
C ALA A 547 -2.80 -1.16 3.11
N ILE A 548 -2.51 -2.23 2.35
CA ILE A 548 -2.43 -2.19 0.88
C ILE A 548 -3.75 -2.49 0.17
N ALA A 549 -4.42 -1.52 -0.45
CA ALA A 549 -5.24 -1.60 -1.68
C ALA A 549 -6.61 -2.29 -1.62
N GLY A 550 -7.64 -1.81 -2.33
CA GLY A 550 -9.01 -2.32 -2.13
C GLY A 550 -10.00 -1.87 -3.18
N ALA A 551 -9.68 -2.11 -4.46
CA ALA A 551 -10.49 -1.56 -5.55
C ALA A 551 -10.86 -2.53 -6.68
N GLY A 552 -10.52 -3.82 -6.60
CA GLY A 552 -10.72 -4.74 -7.74
C GLY A 552 -12.11 -5.41 -7.88
N LEU A 553 -12.93 -5.50 -6.82
CA LEU A 553 -14.09 -6.43 -6.82
C LEU A 553 -15.49 -5.79 -6.80
N ILE A 554 -15.62 -4.46 -6.79
CA ILE A 554 -16.96 -3.81 -6.85
C ILE A 554 -17.43 -3.57 -8.30
N ALA A 555 -16.52 -3.51 -9.28
CA ALA A 555 -16.88 -3.29 -10.69
C ALA A 555 -17.76 -4.41 -11.30
N LEU A 556 -17.67 -5.65 -10.80
CA LEU A 556 -18.52 -6.76 -11.25
C LEU A 556 -19.94 -6.74 -10.67
N GLY A 557 -20.12 -6.23 -9.43
CA GLY A 557 -21.44 -6.16 -8.79
C GLY A 557 -22.30 -5.02 -9.33
N ALA A 558 -21.71 -3.83 -9.50
CA ALA A 558 -22.41 -2.67 -10.04
C ALA A 558 -22.65 -2.78 -11.55
N GLY A 559 -21.72 -3.36 -12.32
CA GLY A 559 -21.88 -3.59 -13.75
C GLY A 559 -22.99 -4.58 -14.09
N VAL A 560 -23.15 -5.65 -13.30
CA VAL A 560 -24.23 -6.63 -13.49
C VAL A 560 -25.58 -6.08 -13.04
N VAL A 561 -25.66 -5.30 -11.96
CA VAL A 561 -26.92 -4.65 -11.55
C VAL A 561 -27.30 -3.48 -12.47
N TYR A 562 -26.32 -2.76 -13.04
CA TYR A 562 -26.58 -1.72 -14.05
C TYR A 562 -27.01 -2.35 -15.37
N MET A 563 -26.34 -3.40 -15.88
CA MET A 563 -26.79 -4.15 -17.07
C MET A 563 -28.14 -4.85 -16.88
N LEU A 564 -28.47 -5.33 -15.68
CA LEU A 564 -29.77 -5.93 -15.39
C LEU A 564 -30.89 -4.88 -15.21
N ARG A 565 -30.56 -3.61 -14.92
CA ARG A 565 -31.53 -2.50 -14.84
C ARG A 565 -31.70 -1.76 -16.17
N THR A 566 -30.68 -1.68 -17.03
CA THR A 566 -30.76 -0.99 -18.33
C THR A 566 -31.30 -1.86 -19.46
N ASN A 567 -31.38 -3.19 -19.30
CA ASN A 567 -32.05 -4.10 -20.23
C ASN A 567 -33.56 -4.27 -20.01
N SER A 568 -34.25 -3.20 -19.57
CA SER A 568 -35.69 -3.09 -19.82
C SER A 568 -35.88 -2.67 -21.28
N LEU A 569 -35.92 -3.66 -22.18
CA LEU A 569 -36.27 -3.47 -23.58
C LEU A 569 -37.59 -2.68 -23.65
N SER A 570 -37.57 -1.52 -24.33
CA SER A 570 -38.80 -0.82 -24.68
C SER A 570 -39.66 -1.71 -25.56
N ALA A 571 -40.98 -1.63 -25.38
CA ALA A 571 -41.97 -2.44 -26.10
C ALA A 571 -41.86 -2.32 -27.64
N ASP A 572 -41.18 -1.28 -28.15
CA ASP A 572 -41.00 -1.03 -29.57
C ASP A 572 -39.95 -1.93 -30.24
N SER A 573 -38.99 -2.49 -29.47
CA SER A 573 -37.94 -3.36 -30.03
C SER A 573 -38.43 -4.79 -30.34
N VAL A 574 -39.53 -5.21 -29.73
CA VAL A 574 -40.11 -6.55 -29.94
C VAL A 574 -41.00 -6.60 -31.20
N ALA A 575 -41.49 -5.46 -31.69
CA ALA A 575 -42.28 -5.37 -32.91
C ALA A 575 -41.43 -5.52 -34.18
N ALA A 576 -40.16 -5.09 -34.15
CA ALA A 576 -39.26 -5.14 -35.32
C ALA A 576 -38.82 -6.57 -35.67
N LEU A 577 -38.71 -7.48 -34.69
CA LEU A 577 -38.31 -8.88 -34.91
C LEU A 577 -39.43 -9.81 -35.43
N ARG A 578 -40.69 -9.34 -35.49
CA ARG A 578 -41.81 -10.13 -36.04
C ARG A 578 -42.07 -9.93 -37.54
N SER A 579 -41.33 -9.04 -38.22
CA SER A 579 -41.62 -8.66 -39.61
C SER A 579 -40.71 -9.28 -40.68
N MET A 580 -39.71 -10.09 -40.32
CA MET A 580 -38.81 -10.73 -41.29
C MET A 580 -39.26 -12.17 -41.61
N THR A 581 -40.23 -12.30 -42.52
CA THR A 581 -40.53 -13.56 -43.20
C THR A 581 -39.94 -13.49 -44.62
N PRO A 582 -39.08 -14.43 -45.07
CA PRO A 582 -38.55 -14.40 -46.43
C PRO A 582 -39.61 -14.85 -47.46
N PRO A 583 -39.60 -14.34 -48.70
CA PRO A 583 -40.58 -14.69 -49.71
C PRO A 583 -40.36 -16.13 -50.23
N ARG A 584 -41.48 -16.81 -50.46
CA ARG A 584 -41.61 -18.19 -50.93
C ARG A 584 -41.44 -18.22 -52.46
N SER A 585 -40.45 -18.95 -52.98
CA SER A 585 -40.30 -19.20 -54.43
C SER A 585 -41.48 -19.99 -55.00
N PRO A 586 -42.02 -19.62 -56.17
CA PRO A 586 -43.02 -20.44 -56.86
C PRO A 586 -42.36 -21.56 -57.65
N GLY A 587 -42.78 -22.80 -57.41
CA GLY A 587 -42.44 -23.94 -58.26
C GLY A 587 -43.19 -23.88 -59.58
N ALA A 588 -42.47 -24.07 -60.69
CA ALA A 588 -43.04 -24.33 -62.00
C ALA A 588 -43.20 -25.85 -62.18
N LYS A 589 -44.42 -26.26 -62.57
CA LYS A 589 -44.72 -27.57 -63.14
C LYS A 589 -44.52 -27.51 -64.66
N SER A 590 -43.69 -28.41 -65.17
CA SER A 590 -43.82 -29.21 -66.42
C SER A 590 -42.43 -29.53 -66.94
#